data_AF-A0A6C0IE71-F1
#
_entry.id   AF-A0A6C0IE71-F1
#
_cell.length_a   1.000
_cell.length_b   1.000
_cell.length_c   1.000
_cell.angle_alpha   90.00
_cell.angle_beta   90.00
_cell.angle_gamma   90.00
#
_symmetry.space_group_name_H-M   'P 1'
#
loop_
_entity.id
_entity.type
_entity.pdbx_description
1 polymer ?
#
loop_
_entity_poly.entity_id
_entity_poly.type
_entity_poly.pdbx_seq_one_letter_code
_entity_poly.pdbx_strand_id
1 'polypeptide(L)'
;MDDLIDKPPWKSIIFFKPKSYGLKKYEIEYKKFEDSIPNILIDKKEEINAYEKEHKWELAKKLANPYEMIYTQEEKFPHPNISLLRPLSRSYFKMIEMLEISKFIDALPKETVHIRSVHIAEGPGGFIQATIDYIEKYKKIVKKMYAITLKSDKHYIPGWKKTSSFLKKYEDILQISYGKDGTGDIYREENQSYFIQNVDRKVHLFTADGGFDFSINYTQQEKQIFDLLICSFIIGLQTLTLNGFCIVKIFDTYSPSTKALISICGSCFKEYLLYKPATSRPCNSERYFIGKKFNGFNNNILNILRKFQENSKNDLFPQILLEQEEINYIETISDIYEKKQIECINKAKEYADNPLSYENIYKTHFQTSYDFCQRFKIPIKIKNPQPLNW
;
A
#
# COMPACT_ATOMS: atom_id res chain seq x y z
N MET A 1 18.01 14.61 9.35
CA MET A 1 16.72 13.90 9.39
C MET A 1 15.59 14.85 9.01
N ASP A 2 15.63 16.10 9.49
CA ASP A 2 14.65 17.16 9.14
C ASP A 2 14.54 17.44 7.63
N ASP A 3 15.66 17.36 6.90
CA ASP A 3 15.71 17.46 5.44
C ASP A 3 14.81 16.47 4.65
N LEU A 4 14.31 15.41 5.27
CA LEU A 4 13.45 14.39 4.64
C LEU A 4 11.95 14.67 4.83
N ILE A 5 11.60 15.52 5.80
CA ILE A 5 10.21 15.81 6.16
C ILE A 5 9.58 16.74 5.11
N ASP A 6 10.29 17.79 4.71
CA ASP A 6 9.76 18.85 3.84
C ASP A 6 9.82 18.52 2.34
N LYS A 7 10.46 17.40 1.97
CA LYS A 7 10.58 16.99 0.56
C LYS A 7 9.39 16.11 0.14
N PRO A 8 8.97 16.19 -1.14
CA PRO A 8 8.02 15.25 -1.70
C PRO A 8 8.44 13.79 -1.45
N PRO A 9 7.52 12.86 -1.17
CA PRO A 9 7.86 11.49 -0.77
C PRO A 9 8.85 10.79 -1.69
N TRP A 10 8.72 10.98 -3.01
CA TRP A 10 9.59 10.38 -4.02
C TRP A 10 11.01 10.93 -4.08
N LYS A 11 11.34 11.96 -3.28
CA LYS A 11 12.71 12.48 -3.09
C LYS A 11 13.36 11.98 -1.79
N SER A 12 12.60 11.34 -0.89
CA SER A 12 13.03 10.88 0.43
C SER A 12 12.98 9.35 0.51
N ILE A 13 13.72 8.68 -0.38
CA ILE A 13 13.71 7.21 -0.50
C ILE A 13 14.90 6.63 0.26
N ILE A 14 14.63 5.77 1.25
CA ILE A 14 15.66 5.07 2.03
C ILE A 14 15.44 3.56 1.91
N PHE A 15 16.36 2.91 1.20
CA PHE A 15 16.39 1.44 1.11
C PHE A 15 17.18 0.86 2.27
N PHE A 16 16.65 -0.22 2.84
CA PHE A 16 17.37 -1.09 3.75
C PHE A 16 17.89 -2.32 3.00
N LYS A 17 19.13 -2.74 3.29
CA LYS A 17 19.76 -3.92 2.69
C LYS A 17 19.96 -5.00 3.75
N PRO A 18 19.16 -6.08 3.73
CA PRO A 18 19.35 -7.18 4.67
C PRO A 18 20.75 -7.80 4.54
N LYS A 19 21.40 -8.10 5.67
CA LYS A 19 22.72 -8.74 5.68
C LYS A 19 22.66 -10.23 5.33
N SER A 20 21.55 -10.88 5.65
CA SER A 20 21.34 -12.31 5.45
C SER A 20 20.10 -12.52 4.58
N TYR A 21 20.29 -13.02 3.36
CA TYR A 21 19.24 -13.12 2.36
C TYR A 21 18.36 -14.37 2.54
N GLY A 22 17.53 -14.39 3.58
CA GLY A 22 16.61 -15.49 3.85
C GLY A 22 17.27 -16.74 4.44
N LEU A 23 18.53 -16.62 4.88
CA LEU A 23 19.32 -17.71 5.47
C LEU A 23 19.50 -17.54 6.99
N LYS A 24 18.91 -16.50 7.58
CA LYS A 24 19.00 -16.24 9.01
C LYS A 24 18.21 -17.29 9.80
N LYS A 25 18.80 -17.77 10.90
CA LYS A 25 18.06 -18.51 11.92
C LYS A 25 17.38 -17.51 12.84
N TYR A 26 16.10 -17.72 13.11
CA TYR A 26 15.31 -16.87 13.98
C TYR A 26 14.94 -17.67 15.22
N GLU A 27 15.27 -17.12 16.39
CA GLU A 27 14.67 -17.54 17.65
C GLU A 27 13.39 -16.71 17.82
N ILE A 28 12.25 -17.40 17.89
CA ILE A 28 10.93 -16.78 17.89
C ILE A 28 10.25 -17.09 19.21
N GLU A 29 9.90 -16.04 19.92
CA GLU A 29 9.03 -16.11 21.09
C GLU A 29 7.61 -15.69 20.66
N TYR A 30 6.58 -16.29 21.24
CA TYR A 30 5.19 -15.90 20.98
C TYR A 30 4.58 -15.26 22.21
N LYS A 31 4.07 -14.04 22.07
CA LYS A 31 3.44 -13.25 23.13
C LYS A 31 2.11 -12.67 22.68
N LYS A 32 1.39 -12.03 23.61
CA LYS A 32 0.26 -11.16 23.23
C LYS A 32 0.75 -10.00 22.36
N PHE A 33 -0.15 -9.49 21.52
CA PHE A 33 0.16 -8.34 20.67
C PHE A 33 0.51 -7.15 21.56
N GLU A 34 1.74 -6.66 21.41
CA GLU A 34 2.23 -5.50 22.12
C GLU A 34 2.13 -4.29 21.20
N ASP A 35 1.28 -3.35 21.57
CA ASP A 35 1.19 -2.07 20.91
C ASP A 35 2.26 -1.14 21.49
N SER A 36 3.07 -0.54 20.63
CA SER A 36 4.11 0.41 21.00
C SER A 36 3.93 1.75 20.28
N ILE A 37 2.70 2.06 19.83
CA ILE A 37 2.36 3.38 19.27
C ILE A 37 2.61 4.46 20.34
N PRO A 38 3.30 5.56 20.01
CA PRO A 38 3.50 6.66 20.94
C PRO A 38 2.17 7.29 21.40
N ASN A 39 2.07 7.60 22.71
CA ASN A 39 0.87 8.19 23.31
C ASN A 39 0.40 9.45 22.58
N ILE A 40 1.33 10.30 22.14
CA ILE A 40 0.99 11.51 21.39
C ILE A 40 0.25 11.21 20.08
N LEU A 41 0.60 10.12 19.39
CA LEU A 41 -0.09 9.72 18.17
C LEU A 41 -1.46 9.08 18.49
N ILE A 42 -1.57 8.34 19.59
CA ILE A 42 -2.85 7.81 20.10
C ILE A 42 -3.81 8.96 20.35
N ASP A 43 -3.41 9.95 21.16
CA ASP A 43 -4.21 11.12 21.49
C ASP A 43 -4.69 11.85 20.24
N LYS A 44 -3.77 12.06 19.27
CA LYS A 44 -4.09 12.71 17.99
C LYS A 44 -5.08 11.92 17.14
N LYS A 45 -4.99 10.58 17.14
CA LYS A 45 -5.95 9.72 16.45
C LYS A 45 -7.32 9.74 17.14
N GLU A 46 -7.37 9.82 18.47
CA GLU A 46 -8.63 9.89 19.21
C GLU A 46 -9.37 11.22 19.02
N GLU A 47 -8.63 12.34 18.88
CA GLU A 47 -9.19 13.66 18.55
C GLU A 47 -10.04 13.65 17.25
N ILE A 48 -9.75 12.74 16.31
CA ILE A 48 -10.49 12.59 15.04
C ILE A 48 -11.96 12.23 15.27
N ASN A 49 -12.24 11.44 16.31
CA ASN A 49 -13.57 10.86 16.57
C ASN A 49 -14.67 11.93 16.74
N ALA A 50 -14.32 13.09 17.30
CA ALA A 50 -15.27 14.20 17.44
C ALA A 50 -15.71 14.74 16.06
N TYR A 51 -14.75 14.96 15.15
CA TYR A 51 -15.02 15.47 13.81
C TYR A 51 -15.68 14.44 12.89
N GLU A 52 -15.45 13.14 13.11
CA GLU A 52 -16.18 12.07 12.42
C GLU A 52 -17.66 12.02 12.83
N LYS A 53 -17.95 12.14 14.12
CA LYS A 53 -19.34 12.24 14.64
C LYS A 53 -20.08 13.46 14.09
N GLU A 54 -19.37 14.56 13.86
CA GLU A 54 -19.92 15.77 13.25
C GLU A 54 -19.93 15.75 11.71
N HIS A 55 -19.49 14.65 11.08
CA HIS A 55 -19.38 14.51 9.62
C HIS A 55 -18.48 15.56 8.93
N LYS A 56 -17.57 16.19 9.66
CA LYS A 56 -16.62 17.20 9.15
C LYS A 56 -15.31 16.58 8.65
N TRP A 57 -14.93 15.42 9.19
CA TRP A 57 -13.62 14.83 8.95
C TRP A 57 -13.35 14.45 7.48
N GLU A 58 -14.36 13.97 6.75
CA GLU A 58 -14.19 13.53 5.37
C GLU A 58 -13.74 14.64 4.42
N LEU A 59 -14.31 15.84 4.54
CA LEU A 59 -13.86 16.99 3.76
C LEU A 59 -12.52 17.50 4.30
N ALA A 60 -12.39 17.65 5.61
CA ALA A 60 -11.21 18.18 6.27
C ALA A 60 -9.92 17.45 5.89
N LYS A 61 -9.91 16.10 5.92
CA LYS A 61 -8.74 15.30 5.54
C LYS A 61 -8.39 15.37 4.05
N LYS A 62 -9.37 15.69 3.19
CA LYS A 62 -9.14 15.95 1.76
C LYS A 62 -8.49 17.32 1.56
N LEU A 63 -8.98 18.35 2.26
CA LEU A 63 -8.41 19.69 2.22
C LEU A 63 -6.97 19.70 2.75
N ALA A 64 -6.68 18.93 3.80
CA ALA A 64 -5.35 18.81 4.37
C ALA A 64 -4.35 18.08 3.46
N ASN A 65 -4.82 17.26 2.50
CA ASN A 65 -3.94 16.51 1.62
C ASN A 65 -3.44 17.36 0.44
N PRO A 66 -2.11 17.63 0.34
CA PRO A 66 -1.53 18.44 -0.73
C PRO A 66 -1.63 17.80 -2.12
N TYR A 67 -1.95 16.51 -2.19
CA TYR A 67 -2.05 15.73 -3.43
C TYR A 67 -3.49 15.36 -3.82
N GLU A 68 -4.51 15.80 -3.07
CA GLU A 68 -5.90 15.36 -3.31
C GLU A 68 -6.44 15.82 -4.67
N MET A 69 -5.92 16.93 -5.21
CA MET A 69 -6.35 17.49 -6.50
C MET A 69 -5.90 16.67 -7.71
N ILE A 70 -4.97 15.71 -7.56
CA ILE A 70 -4.59 14.80 -8.65
C ILE A 70 -5.84 14.09 -9.15
N TYR A 71 -6.57 13.44 -8.24
CA TYR A 71 -7.80 12.72 -8.54
C TYR A 71 -8.60 12.36 -7.27
N THR A 72 -9.82 12.86 -7.21
CA THR A 72 -10.87 12.49 -6.26
C THR A 72 -12.10 11.98 -7.03
N GLN A 73 -12.65 10.85 -6.56
CA GLN A 73 -13.83 10.21 -7.17
C GLN A 73 -15.15 10.79 -6.67
N GLU A 74 -15.15 11.47 -5.52
CA GLU A 74 -16.35 11.95 -4.85
C GLU A 74 -16.75 13.35 -5.33
N GLU A 75 -18.06 13.59 -5.44
CA GLU A 75 -18.63 14.86 -5.90
C GLU A 75 -18.43 16.00 -4.88
N LYS A 76 -18.18 15.68 -3.61
CA LYS A 76 -17.98 16.65 -2.53
C LYS A 76 -16.50 16.99 -2.33
N PHE A 77 -15.94 17.74 -3.27
CA PHE A 77 -14.64 18.40 -3.13
C PHE A 77 -14.66 19.70 -3.93
N PRO A 78 -14.17 20.84 -3.41
CA PRO A 78 -14.37 22.15 -4.02
C PRO A 78 -13.59 22.39 -5.33
N HIS A 79 -12.91 21.35 -5.86
CA HIS A 79 -12.09 21.44 -7.06
C HIS A 79 -12.25 20.30 -8.05
N PRO A 80 -12.05 20.60 -9.35
CA PRO A 80 -11.92 19.57 -10.37
C PRO A 80 -10.58 18.83 -10.24
N ASN A 81 -10.59 17.58 -10.70
CA ASN A 81 -9.38 16.78 -10.86
C ASN A 81 -8.42 17.40 -11.89
N ILE A 82 -7.14 17.48 -11.55
CA ILE A 82 -6.08 17.93 -12.46
C ILE A 82 -5.80 16.86 -13.52
N SER A 83 -5.79 15.59 -13.11
CA SER A 83 -5.56 14.45 -14.00
C SER A 83 -6.70 14.28 -15.01
N LEU A 84 -6.34 14.06 -16.28
CA LEU A 84 -7.27 13.59 -17.32
C LEU A 84 -7.63 12.11 -17.13
N LEU A 85 -6.78 11.35 -16.43
CA LEU A 85 -7.04 9.95 -16.19
C LEU A 85 -8.21 9.81 -15.22
N ARG A 86 -9.14 8.95 -15.60
CA ARG A 86 -10.22 8.47 -14.73
C ARG A 86 -9.91 6.99 -14.48
N PRO A 87 -9.07 6.62 -13.51
CA PRO A 87 -8.82 5.21 -13.19
C PRO A 87 -9.99 4.55 -12.45
N LEU A 88 -9.95 3.22 -12.31
CA LEU A 88 -10.93 2.43 -11.54
C LEU A 88 -10.97 2.86 -10.06
N SER A 89 -9.82 3.18 -9.47
CA SER A 89 -9.70 3.70 -8.11
C SER A 89 -8.56 4.71 -8.00
N ARG A 90 -8.51 5.47 -6.90
CA ARG A 90 -7.38 6.38 -6.59
C ARG A 90 -6.06 5.64 -6.36
N SER A 91 -6.11 4.34 -6.03
CA SER A 91 -4.91 3.52 -5.78
C SER A 91 -4.03 3.38 -7.03
N TYR A 92 -4.59 3.63 -8.22
CA TYR A 92 -3.82 3.74 -9.47
C TYR A 92 -2.58 4.65 -9.34
N PHE A 93 -2.74 5.86 -8.79
CA PHE A 93 -1.64 6.82 -8.72
C PHE A 93 -0.56 6.41 -7.71
N LYS A 94 -0.95 5.72 -6.62
CA LYS A 94 0.01 5.13 -5.68
C LYS A 94 0.87 4.10 -6.38
N MET A 95 0.25 3.24 -7.20
CA MET A 95 0.96 2.20 -7.91
C MET A 95 1.93 2.76 -8.96
N ILE A 96 1.52 3.76 -9.75
CA ILE A 96 2.42 4.44 -10.70
C ILE A 96 3.63 5.02 -9.97
N GLU A 97 3.41 5.72 -8.86
CA GLU A 97 4.48 6.29 -8.04
C GLU A 97 5.44 5.20 -7.52
N MET A 98 4.91 4.13 -6.94
CA MET A 98 5.72 3.03 -6.37
C MET A 98 6.52 2.27 -7.43
N LEU A 99 5.97 2.07 -8.63
CA LEU A 99 6.68 1.42 -9.74
C LEU A 99 7.83 2.28 -10.28
N GLU A 100 7.63 3.60 -10.38
CA GLU A 100 8.65 4.55 -10.82
C GLU A 100 9.78 4.69 -9.79
N ILE A 101 9.46 4.89 -8.51
CA ILE A 101 10.48 5.08 -7.46
C ILE A 101 11.28 3.81 -7.17
N SER A 102 10.66 2.64 -7.29
CA SER A 102 11.35 1.35 -7.18
C SER A 102 12.18 1.00 -8.42
N LYS A 103 12.03 1.76 -9.50
CA LYS A 103 12.63 1.53 -10.83
C LYS A 103 12.32 0.13 -11.35
N PHE A 104 11.06 -0.29 -11.24
CA PHE A 104 10.64 -1.67 -11.51
C PHE A 104 11.17 -2.21 -12.85
N ILE A 105 10.94 -1.49 -13.96
CA ILE A 105 11.35 -1.94 -15.31
C ILE A 105 12.88 -1.97 -15.44
N ASP A 106 13.58 -0.93 -14.99
CA ASP A 106 15.03 -0.82 -15.13
C ASP A 106 15.79 -1.85 -14.28
N ALA A 107 15.16 -2.34 -13.22
CA ALA A 107 15.75 -3.30 -12.30
C ALA A 107 15.52 -4.77 -12.68
N LEU A 108 14.61 -5.06 -13.61
CA LEU A 108 14.44 -6.39 -14.19
C LEU A 108 15.59 -6.71 -15.17
N PRO A 109 15.90 -8.00 -15.40
CA PRO A 109 16.83 -8.40 -16.45
C PRO A 109 16.45 -7.80 -17.82
N LYS A 110 17.42 -7.34 -18.60
CA LYS A 110 17.19 -6.58 -19.85
C LYS A 110 16.35 -7.35 -20.87
N GLU A 111 16.55 -8.65 -20.92
CA GLU A 111 15.85 -9.64 -21.74
C GLU A 111 14.40 -9.88 -21.32
N THR A 112 13.97 -9.36 -20.17
CA THR A 112 12.60 -9.49 -19.69
C THR A 112 11.67 -8.64 -20.56
N VAL A 113 11.02 -9.27 -21.54
CA VAL A 113 10.01 -8.64 -22.41
C VAL A 113 8.60 -8.87 -21.89
N HIS A 114 8.34 -10.08 -21.38
CA HIS A 114 7.03 -10.53 -20.95
C HIS A 114 6.90 -10.48 -19.43
N ILE A 115 6.05 -9.59 -18.93
CA ILE A 115 5.85 -9.37 -17.50
C ILE A 115 4.60 -10.12 -17.04
N ARG A 116 4.71 -10.73 -15.87
CA ARG A 116 3.61 -11.42 -15.18
C ARG A 116 3.46 -10.82 -13.80
N SER A 117 2.24 -10.78 -13.27
CA SER A 117 1.98 -10.22 -11.95
C SER A 117 0.91 -10.97 -11.17
N VAL A 118 0.98 -10.90 -9.84
CA VAL A 118 -0.05 -11.37 -8.90
C VAL A 118 -0.59 -10.18 -8.11
N HIS A 119 -1.91 -10.15 -7.90
CA HIS A 119 -2.65 -9.05 -7.28
C HIS A 119 -3.59 -9.57 -6.17
N ILE A 120 -3.34 -9.23 -4.91
CA ILE A 120 -4.04 -9.80 -3.76
C ILE A 120 -4.92 -8.75 -3.08
N ALA A 121 -6.17 -9.15 -2.77
CA ALA A 121 -7.12 -8.35 -1.99
C ALA A 121 -7.39 -6.96 -2.58
N GLU A 122 -7.26 -6.81 -3.90
CA GLU A 122 -7.35 -5.51 -4.59
C GLU A 122 -8.19 -5.57 -5.88
N GLY A 123 -9.02 -6.61 -6.04
CA GLY A 123 -9.62 -6.93 -7.32
C GLY A 123 -10.75 -5.97 -7.75
N PRO A 124 -10.96 -5.78 -9.07
CA PRO A 124 -9.97 -5.71 -10.16
C PRO A 124 -9.20 -4.38 -10.19
N GLY A 125 -9.58 -3.41 -9.35
CA GLY A 125 -8.71 -2.38 -8.79
C GLY A 125 -7.98 -1.36 -9.69
N GLY A 126 -7.43 -0.33 -9.02
CA GLY A 126 -6.53 0.65 -9.64
C GLY A 126 -5.10 0.14 -9.81
N PHE A 127 -4.62 -0.80 -8.97
CA PHE A 127 -3.27 -1.36 -9.05
C PHE A 127 -3.06 -2.22 -10.31
N ILE A 128 -4.03 -3.09 -10.65
CA ILE A 128 -4.01 -3.88 -11.89
C ILE A 128 -3.99 -2.92 -13.10
N GLN A 129 -4.89 -1.93 -13.15
CA GLN A 129 -4.93 -0.96 -14.24
C GLN A 129 -3.60 -0.20 -14.37
N ALA A 130 -3.05 0.32 -13.26
CA ALA A 130 -1.77 1.02 -13.25
C ALA A 130 -0.62 0.14 -13.71
N THR A 131 -0.62 -1.14 -13.33
CA THR A 131 0.39 -2.10 -13.74
C THR A 131 0.39 -2.31 -15.26
N ILE A 132 -0.80 -2.44 -15.85
CA ILE A 132 -0.94 -2.57 -17.32
C ILE A 132 -0.40 -1.33 -18.02
N ASP A 133 -0.94 -0.15 -17.67
CA ASP A 133 -0.55 1.12 -18.29
C ASP A 133 0.95 1.40 -18.13
N TYR A 134 1.51 1.08 -16.97
CA TYR A 134 2.93 1.22 -16.69
C TYR A 134 3.79 0.30 -17.56
N ILE A 135 3.45 -0.99 -17.66
CA ILE A 135 4.21 -1.95 -18.47
C ILE A 135 4.16 -1.55 -19.96
N GLU A 136 3.00 -1.15 -20.46
CA GLU A 136 2.80 -0.72 -21.85
C GLU A 136 3.57 0.57 -22.17
N LYS A 137 3.61 1.54 -21.25
CA LYS A 137 4.40 2.78 -21.37
C LYS A 137 5.89 2.51 -21.65
N TYR A 138 6.43 1.42 -21.11
CA TYR A 138 7.82 1.00 -21.31
C TYR A 138 7.99 0.02 -22.48
N LYS A 139 6.97 -0.14 -23.34
CA LYS A 139 6.98 -1.03 -24.51
C LYS A 139 7.28 -2.50 -24.13
N LYS A 140 6.86 -2.91 -22.93
CA LYS A 140 6.89 -4.30 -22.46
C LYS A 140 5.51 -4.92 -22.62
N ILE A 141 5.43 -6.25 -22.54
CA ILE A 141 4.18 -6.99 -22.78
C ILE A 141 3.66 -7.54 -21.46
N VAL A 142 2.42 -7.19 -21.11
CA VAL A 142 1.68 -7.85 -20.01
C VAL A 142 1.28 -9.24 -20.47
N LYS A 143 1.96 -10.28 -19.97
CA LYS A 143 1.73 -11.66 -20.42
C LYS A 143 0.57 -12.33 -19.71
N LYS A 144 0.50 -12.20 -18.39
CA LYS A 144 -0.56 -12.76 -17.55
C LYS A 144 -0.60 -12.08 -16.19
N MET A 145 -1.79 -11.89 -15.65
CA MET A 145 -2.06 -11.32 -14.35
C MET A 145 -2.99 -12.26 -13.59
N TYR A 146 -2.63 -12.58 -12.36
CA TYR A 146 -3.42 -13.42 -11.48
C TYR A 146 -3.95 -12.56 -10.34
N ALA A 147 -5.22 -12.68 -10.00
CA ALA A 147 -5.81 -11.93 -8.91
C ALA A 147 -6.67 -12.82 -8.01
N ILE A 148 -6.64 -12.56 -6.71
CA ILE A 148 -7.61 -13.12 -5.75
C ILE A 148 -8.11 -12.01 -4.85
N THR A 149 -9.43 -11.94 -4.68
CA THR A 149 -10.10 -10.94 -3.88
C THR A 149 -11.39 -11.52 -3.32
N LEU A 150 -11.87 -10.98 -2.20
CA LEU A 150 -13.14 -11.37 -1.63
C LEU A 150 -14.27 -11.22 -2.66
N LYS A 151 -15.11 -12.24 -2.76
CA LYS A 151 -16.30 -12.19 -3.60
C LYS A 151 -17.31 -11.25 -2.95
N SER A 152 -17.77 -10.24 -3.70
CA SER A 152 -18.83 -9.35 -3.22
C SER A 152 -20.20 -9.97 -3.49
N ASP A 153 -21.03 -10.08 -2.45
CA ASP A 153 -22.44 -10.47 -2.59
C ASP A 153 -23.35 -9.29 -2.95
N LYS A 154 -22.80 -8.06 -3.02
CA LYS A 154 -23.56 -6.84 -3.30
C LYS A 154 -23.52 -6.51 -4.79
N HIS A 155 -24.65 -6.64 -5.46
CA HIS A 155 -24.86 -6.27 -6.87
C HIS A 155 -24.68 -4.78 -7.20
N TYR A 156 -24.39 -3.91 -6.21
CA TYR A 156 -24.29 -2.47 -6.42
C TYR A 156 -23.03 -1.88 -5.80
N ILE A 157 -21.93 -1.91 -6.56
CA ILE A 157 -20.73 -1.10 -6.29
C ILE A 157 -20.67 -0.03 -7.40
N PRO A 158 -20.68 1.28 -7.07
CA PRO A 158 -20.49 2.35 -8.05
C PRO A 158 -19.24 2.11 -8.89
N GLY A 159 -19.35 2.20 -10.21
CA GLY A 159 -18.26 1.87 -11.14
C GLY A 159 -18.29 0.45 -11.72
N TRP A 160 -19.28 -0.38 -11.38
CA TRP A 160 -19.42 -1.75 -11.91
C TRP A 160 -19.33 -1.81 -13.44
N LYS A 161 -20.01 -0.92 -14.18
CA LYS A 161 -19.90 -0.88 -15.66
C LYS A 161 -18.46 -0.71 -16.16
N LYS A 162 -17.68 0.15 -15.49
CA LYS A 162 -16.29 0.42 -15.82
C LYS A 162 -15.40 -0.77 -15.48
N THR A 163 -15.63 -1.37 -14.31
CA THR A 163 -14.96 -2.59 -13.88
C THR A 163 -15.28 -3.76 -14.82
N SER A 164 -16.55 -4.00 -15.19
CA SER A 164 -16.94 -5.04 -16.14
C SER A 164 -16.34 -4.83 -17.52
N SER A 165 -16.34 -3.58 -18.01
CA SER A 165 -15.71 -3.25 -19.31
C SER A 165 -14.19 -3.48 -19.27
N PHE A 166 -13.56 -3.13 -18.16
CA PHE A 166 -12.13 -3.38 -17.93
C PHE A 166 -11.82 -4.88 -17.89
N LEU A 167 -12.60 -5.65 -17.13
CA LEU A 167 -12.45 -7.11 -17.05
C LEU A 167 -12.59 -7.77 -18.40
N LYS A 168 -13.62 -7.40 -19.17
CA LYS A 168 -13.83 -7.90 -20.53
C LYS A 168 -12.67 -7.54 -21.45
N LYS A 169 -12.18 -6.29 -21.39
CA LYS A 169 -11.05 -5.83 -22.22
C LYS A 169 -9.77 -6.66 -21.99
N TYR A 170 -9.56 -7.15 -20.77
CA TYR A 170 -8.34 -7.84 -20.38
C TYR A 170 -8.56 -9.32 -20.01
N GLU A 171 -9.66 -9.93 -20.45
CA GLU A 171 -10.05 -11.29 -20.07
C GLU A 171 -9.00 -12.36 -20.45
N ASP A 172 -8.29 -12.15 -21.56
CA ASP A 172 -7.22 -13.06 -22.01
C ASP A 172 -6.01 -13.07 -21.06
N ILE A 173 -5.70 -11.92 -20.46
CA ILE A 173 -4.50 -11.75 -19.63
C ILE A 173 -4.79 -11.77 -18.14
N LEU A 174 -5.99 -11.40 -17.69
CA LEU A 174 -6.35 -11.27 -16.27
C LEU A 174 -7.22 -12.45 -15.81
N GLN A 175 -6.69 -13.26 -14.89
CA GLN A 175 -7.41 -14.36 -14.26
C GLN A 175 -7.76 -14.01 -12.82
N ILE A 176 -9.06 -13.93 -12.53
CA ILE A 176 -9.56 -13.75 -11.17
C ILE A 176 -9.91 -15.12 -10.58
N SER A 177 -9.39 -15.39 -9.40
CA SER A 177 -9.68 -16.56 -8.59
C SER A 177 -10.46 -16.16 -7.34
N TYR A 178 -11.38 -17.03 -6.93
CA TYR A 178 -12.09 -16.93 -5.65
C TYR A 178 -11.68 -18.06 -4.70
N GLY A 179 -10.49 -18.62 -4.88
CA GLY A 179 -10.01 -19.73 -4.05
C GLY A 179 -10.76 -21.04 -4.30
N LYS A 180 -10.45 -22.06 -3.50
CA LYS A 180 -11.02 -23.40 -3.59
C LYS A 180 -12.50 -23.42 -3.19
N ASP A 181 -12.86 -22.60 -2.21
CA ASP A 181 -14.22 -22.54 -1.67
C ASP A 181 -15.10 -21.46 -2.32
N GLY A 182 -14.56 -20.69 -3.27
CA GLY A 182 -15.29 -19.65 -4.00
C GLY A 182 -15.52 -18.34 -3.24
N THR A 183 -14.93 -18.15 -2.06
CA THR A 183 -15.06 -16.90 -1.26
C THR A 183 -14.02 -15.84 -1.59
N GLY A 184 -12.83 -16.25 -2.04
CA GLY A 184 -11.67 -15.39 -2.20
C GLY A 184 -11.02 -14.97 -0.88
N ASP A 185 -11.41 -15.59 0.24
CA ASP A 185 -10.84 -15.34 1.56
C ASP A 185 -9.45 -15.97 1.66
N ILE A 186 -8.42 -15.11 1.69
CA ILE A 186 -7.03 -15.55 1.77
C ILE A 186 -6.61 -15.92 3.20
N TYR A 187 -7.46 -15.79 4.23
CA TYR A 187 -7.16 -16.32 5.56
C TYR A 187 -7.24 -17.85 5.59
N ARG A 188 -7.93 -18.44 4.61
CA ARG A 188 -8.08 -19.89 4.45
C ARG A 188 -6.90 -20.46 3.66
N GLU A 189 -6.17 -21.39 4.27
CA GLU A 189 -4.99 -21.98 3.68
C GLU A 189 -5.30 -22.73 2.38
N GLU A 190 -6.48 -23.35 2.27
CA GLU A 190 -6.93 -24.04 1.07
C GLU A 190 -7.10 -23.08 -0.11
N ASN A 191 -7.58 -21.86 0.14
CA ASN A 191 -7.72 -20.82 -0.87
C ASN A 191 -6.36 -20.30 -1.32
N GLN A 192 -5.44 -20.08 -0.37
CA GLN A 192 -4.07 -19.70 -0.69
C GLN A 192 -3.39 -20.77 -1.55
N SER A 193 -3.46 -22.03 -1.12
CA SER A 193 -2.82 -23.16 -1.79
C SER A 193 -3.40 -23.37 -3.18
N TYR A 194 -4.73 -23.32 -3.32
CA TYR A 194 -5.40 -23.39 -4.63
C TYR A 194 -4.96 -22.24 -5.53
N PHE A 195 -4.92 -21.01 -5.03
CA PHE A 195 -4.47 -19.86 -5.82
C PHE A 195 -3.02 -20.02 -6.28
N ILE A 196 -2.10 -20.34 -5.35
CA ILE A 196 -0.67 -20.53 -5.64
C ILE A 196 -0.45 -21.63 -6.69
N GLN A 197 -1.17 -22.76 -6.60
CA GLN A 197 -1.08 -23.85 -7.57
C GLN A 197 -1.58 -23.46 -8.97
N ASN A 198 -2.56 -22.54 -9.05
CA ASN A 198 -3.10 -22.04 -10.32
C ASN A 198 -2.26 -20.90 -10.92
N VAL A 199 -1.27 -20.36 -10.19
CA VAL A 199 -0.26 -19.47 -10.77
C VAL A 199 0.76 -20.34 -11.51
N ASP A 200 0.50 -20.58 -12.80
CA ASP A 200 1.23 -21.51 -13.66
C ASP A 200 2.76 -21.28 -13.74
N ARG A 201 3.17 -20.03 -13.57
CA ARG A 201 4.56 -19.57 -13.64
C ARG A 201 4.78 -18.44 -12.66
N LYS A 202 5.98 -18.42 -12.09
CA LYS A 202 6.42 -17.37 -11.19
C LYS A 202 6.30 -15.97 -11.84
N VAL A 203 6.00 -14.97 -11.02
CA VAL A 203 5.67 -13.61 -11.46
C VAL A 203 6.76 -12.61 -11.12
N HIS A 204 6.83 -11.53 -11.88
CA HIS A 204 7.84 -10.48 -11.71
C HIS A 204 7.40 -9.41 -10.70
N LEU A 205 6.09 -9.26 -10.52
CA LEU A 205 5.50 -8.29 -9.61
C LEU A 205 4.41 -8.98 -8.78
N PHE A 206 4.48 -8.83 -7.48
CA PHE A 206 3.44 -9.19 -6.54
C PHE A 206 2.94 -7.93 -5.84
N THR A 207 1.63 -7.76 -5.76
CA THR A 207 0.97 -6.66 -5.06
C THR A 207 -0.09 -7.18 -4.10
N ALA A 208 -0.24 -6.48 -2.97
CA ALA A 208 -1.35 -6.67 -2.05
C ALA A 208 -1.78 -5.30 -1.48
N ASP A 209 -2.99 -4.85 -1.82
CA ASP A 209 -3.58 -3.56 -1.37
C ASP A 209 -4.84 -3.77 -0.51
N GLY A 210 -4.87 -4.88 0.24
CA GLY A 210 -5.98 -5.21 1.12
C GLY A 210 -6.05 -4.31 2.37
N GLY A 211 -7.26 -4.08 2.85
CA GLY A 211 -7.52 -3.33 4.08
C GLY A 211 -8.99 -3.34 4.46
N PHE A 212 -9.27 -3.07 5.73
CA PHE A 212 -10.62 -3.03 6.29
C PHE A 212 -11.03 -1.59 6.59
N ASP A 213 -12.30 -1.37 6.92
CA ASP A 213 -12.74 -0.09 7.47
C ASP A 213 -12.32 -0.01 8.95
N PHE A 214 -11.41 0.92 9.24
CA PHE A 214 -10.81 1.11 10.57
C PHE A 214 -11.40 2.30 11.33
N SER A 215 -12.46 2.93 10.81
CA SER A 215 -13.07 4.14 11.39
C SER A 215 -13.51 3.99 12.85
N ILE A 216 -13.70 2.76 13.32
CA ILE A 216 -14.07 2.48 14.71
C ILE A 216 -12.88 2.59 15.67
N ASN A 217 -11.68 2.18 15.25
CA ASN A 217 -10.49 2.21 16.11
C ASN A 217 -9.18 2.20 15.29
N TYR A 218 -8.62 3.39 15.09
CA TYR A 218 -7.36 3.58 14.38
C TYR A 218 -6.10 3.10 15.13
N THR A 219 -6.17 2.84 16.44
CA THR A 219 -5.01 2.34 17.22
C THR A 219 -4.85 0.84 17.07
N GLN A 220 -5.95 0.09 16.92
CA GLN A 220 -5.92 -1.37 16.73
C GLN A 220 -5.61 -1.81 15.28
N GLN A 221 -5.42 -0.86 14.37
CA GLN A 221 -5.23 -1.13 12.94
C GLN A 221 -4.02 -2.03 12.66
N GLU A 222 -2.91 -1.84 13.38
CA GLU A 222 -1.69 -2.64 13.20
C GLU A 222 -1.94 -4.12 13.52
N LYS A 223 -2.63 -4.40 14.63
CA LYS A 223 -3.02 -5.76 15.03
C LYS A 223 -4.00 -6.37 14.04
N GLN A 224 -5.04 -5.62 13.66
CA GLN A 224 -6.14 -6.12 12.82
C GLN A 224 -5.69 -6.51 11.41
N ILE A 225 -4.68 -5.85 10.86
CA ILE A 225 -4.16 -6.18 9.53
C ILE A 225 -3.11 -7.30 9.54
N PHE A 226 -2.59 -7.68 10.71
CA PHE A 226 -1.43 -8.56 10.83
C PHE A 226 -1.63 -9.90 10.12
N ASP A 227 -2.80 -10.53 10.28
CA ASP A 227 -3.14 -11.79 9.60
C ASP A 227 -3.17 -11.64 8.07
N LEU A 228 -3.66 -10.50 7.57
CA LEU A 228 -3.65 -10.20 6.14
C LEU A 228 -2.24 -10.02 5.61
N LEU A 229 -1.35 -9.41 6.39
CA LEU A 229 0.06 -9.28 6.02
C LEU A 229 0.72 -10.65 5.91
N ILE A 230 0.54 -11.51 6.92
CA ILE A 230 1.10 -12.88 6.90
C ILE A 230 0.61 -13.63 5.66
N CYS A 231 -0.70 -13.67 5.44
CA CYS A 231 -1.30 -14.39 4.31
C CYS A 231 -0.80 -13.83 2.96
N SER A 232 -0.67 -12.51 2.85
CA SER A 232 -0.16 -11.85 1.64
C SER A 232 1.31 -12.22 1.39
N PHE A 233 2.17 -12.19 2.40
CA PHE A 233 3.58 -12.58 2.26
C PHE A 233 3.73 -14.07 1.91
N ILE A 234 2.95 -14.95 2.53
CA ILE A 234 2.95 -16.39 2.21
C ILE A 234 2.68 -16.61 0.71
N ILE A 235 1.65 -15.96 0.15
CA ILE A 235 1.34 -16.06 -1.29
C ILE A 235 2.44 -15.41 -2.12
N GLY A 236 2.91 -14.22 -1.74
CA GLY A 236 3.90 -13.46 -2.50
C GLY A 236 5.23 -14.18 -2.65
N LEU A 237 5.82 -14.65 -1.55
CA LEU A 237 7.10 -15.37 -1.59
C LEU A 237 7.00 -16.65 -2.43
N GLN A 238 5.84 -17.33 -2.40
CA GLN A 238 5.61 -18.55 -3.18
C GLN A 238 5.23 -18.31 -4.64
N THR A 239 4.93 -17.09 -5.07
CA THR A 239 4.57 -16.79 -6.46
C THR A 239 5.65 -15.99 -7.20
N LEU A 240 6.56 -15.33 -6.49
CA LEU A 240 7.61 -14.51 -7.09
C LEU A 240 8.71 -15.29 -7.79
N THR A 241 9.20 -14.73 -8.89
CA THR A 241 10.44 -15.15 -9.58
C THR A 241 11.65 -14.43 -8.98
N LEU A 242 12.84 -15.01 -9.13
CA LEU A 242 14.08 -14.32 -8.75
C LEU A 242 14.18 -12.96 -9.46
N ASN A 243 14.72 -11.96 -8.76
CA ASN A 243 14.73 -10.55 -9.14
C ASN A 243 13.34 -9.87 -9.21
N GLY A 244 12.27 -10.56 -8.81
CA GLY A 244 10.92 -10.00 -8.74
C GLY A 244 10.75 -8.93 -7.65
N PHE A 245 9.59 -8.27 -7.68
CA PHE A 245 9.22 -7.16 -6.80
C PHE A 245 7.96 -7.47 -6.01
N CYS A 246 7.93 -7.05 -4.76
CA CYS A 246 6.81 -7.24 -3.85
C CYS A 246 6.37 -5.90 -3.29
N ILE A 247 5.10 -5.55 -3.43
CA ILE A 247 4.51 -4.32 -2.87
C ILE A 247 3.33 -4.72 -2.00
N VAL A 248 3.43 -4.51 -0.69
CA VAL A 248 2.41 -4.91 0.27
C VAL A 248 2.01 -3.70 1.09
N LYS A 249 0.71 -3.37 1.09
CA LYS A 249 0.15 -2.36 1.98
C LYS A 249 0.32 -2.79 3.42
N ILE A 250 0.89 -1.91 4.22
CA ILE A 250 1.07 -2.04 5.65
C ILE A 250 0.52 -0.77 6.33
N PHE A 251 0.45 -0.78 7.64
CA PHE A 251 0.06 0.40 8.41
C PHE A 251 1.19 0.77 9.36
N ASP A 252 0.87 1.04 10.62
CA ASP A 252 1.89 1.23 11.63
C ASP A 252 2.81 0.01 11.78
N THR A 253 4.01 0.27 12.26
CA THR A 253 5.10 -0.72 12.37
C THR A 253 5.79 -0.62 13.73
N TYR A 254 5.02 -0.29 14.77
CA TYR A 254 5.56 -0.10 16.11
C TYR A 254 5.70 -1.42 16.87
N SER A 255 4.76 -2.36 16.66
CA SER A 255 4.77 -3.61 17.41
C SER A 255 6.01 -4.45 17.08
N PRO A 256 6.59 -5.16 18.07
CA PRO A 256 7.66 -6.12 17.83
C PRO A 256 7.29 -7.17 16.77
N SER A 257 6.01 -7.54 16.70
CA SER A 257 5.50 -8.55 15.76
C SER A 257 5.47 -8.08 14.32
N THR A 258 5.05 -6.85 14.05
CA THR A 258 5.13 -6.28 12.70
C THR A 258 6.58 -6.09 12.27
N LYS A 259 7.45 -5.61 13.17
CA LYS A 259 8.91 -5.50 12.91
C LYS A 259 9.50 -6.88 12.57
N ALA A 260 9.12 -7.92 13.31
CA ALA A 260 9.54 -9.30 13.05
C ALA A 260 9.10 -9.80 11.66
N LEU A 261 7.83 -9.59 11.31
CA LEU A 261 7.29 -9.98 10.01
C LEU A 261 8.01 -9.25 8.86
N ILE A 262 8.22 -7.94 8.99
CA ILE A 262 8.95 -7.12 8.00
C ILE A 262 10.39 -7.60 7.84
N SER A 263 11.12 -7.88 8.93
CA SER A 263 12.50 -8.35 8.86
C SER A 263 12.61 -9.72 8.19
N ILE A 264 11.77 -10.68 8.59
CA ILE A 264 11.76 -12.03 8.02
C ILE A 264 11.45 -11.98 6.51
N CYS A 265 10.39 -11.27 6.12
CA CYS A 265 10.00 -11.17 4.71
C CYS A 265 10.99 -10.32 3.92
N GLY A 266 11.47 -9.22 4.50
CA GLY A 266 12.48 -8.31 3.96
C GLY A 266 13.79 -9.03 3.62
N SER A 267 14.20 -9.98 4.46
CA SER A 267 15.39 -10.82 4.23
C SER A 267 15.33 -11.61 2.92
N CYS A 268 14.13 -11.84 2.34
CA CYS A 268 13.98 -12.54 1.06
C CYS A 268 14.29 -11.65 -0.16
N PHE A 269 14.63 -10.38 0.03
CA PHE A 269 14.90 -9.41 -1.04
C PHE A 269 16.32 -8.85 -0.92
N LYS A 270 16.88 -8.36 -2.04
CA LYS A 270 18.20 -7.69 -2.00
C LYS A 270 18.16 -6.38 -1.21
N GLU A 271 17.06 -5.67 -1.33
CA GLU A 271 16.78 -4.45 -0.58
C GLU A 271 15.27 -4.30 -0.44
N TYR A 272 14.82 -3.63 0.62
CA TYR A 272 13.43 -3.24 0.77
C TYR A 272 13.31 -1.79 1.23
N LEU A 273 12.13 -1.21 1.09
CA LEU A 273 11.81 0.06 1.74
C LEU A 273 10.40 0.09 2.34
N LEU A 274 10.20 0.95 3.34
CA LEU A 274 8.89 1.30 3.88
C LEU A 274 8.48 2.69 3.37
N TYR A 275 7.45 2.75 2.53
CA TYR A 275 7.12 3.92 1.72
C TYR A 275 5.69 4.39 1.92
N LYS A 276 5.48 5.69 2.14
CA LYS A 276 4.16 6.32 2.04
C LYS A 276 4.05 7.13 0.74
N PRO A 277 3.34 6.64 -0.29
CA PRO A 277 3.11 7.38 -1.53
C PRO A 277 2.45 8.73 -1.26
N ALA A 278 2.77 9.73 -2.08
CA ALA A 278 2.16 11.06 -2.01
C ALA A 278 0.63 11.04 -2.10
N THR A 279 0.08 10.10 -2.86
CA THR A 279 -1.36 9.92 -3.04
C THR A 279 -2.02 9.06 -1.95
N SER A 280 -1.24 8.54 -0.98
CA SER A 280 -1.78 8.01 0.27
C SER A 280 -2.13 9.16 1.21
N ARG A 281 -3.33 9.14 1.80
CA ARG A 281 -3.80 10.27 2.62
C ARG A 281 -2.85 10.48 3.82
N PRO A 282 -2.34 11.70 4.03
CA PRO A 282 -1.34 11.97 5.07
C PRO A 282 -1.84 11.75 6.51
N CYS A 283 -3.13 11.93 6.79
CA CYS A 283 -3.70 11.71 8.13
C CYS A 283 -3.77 10.23 8.56
N ASN A 284 -3.58 9.27 7.64
CA ASN A 284 -3.68 7.85 7.95
C ASN A 284 -2.29 7.18 8.05
N SER A 285 -2.26 6.01 8.68
CA SER A 285 -1.05 5.22 8.85
C SER A 285 -0.69 4.35 7.65
N GLU A 286 -1.47 4.41 6.56
CA GLU A 286 -1.23 3.59 5.36
C GLU A 286 0.13 3.91 4.76
N ARG A 287 0.94 2.87 4.59
CA ARG A 287 2.23 2.89 3.93
C ARG A 287 2.44 1.53 3.25
N TYR A 288 3.57 1.31 2.59
CA TYR A 288 3.81 0.13 1.77
C TYR A 288 5.20 -0.43 2.03
N PHE A 289 5.29 -1.74 2.25
CA PHE A 289 6.52 -2.49 2.12
C PHE A 289 6.80 -2.69 0.63
N ILE A 290 7.99 -2.32 0.17
CA ILE A 290 8.44 -2.54 -1.20
C ILE A 290 9.73 -3.37 -1.17
N GLY A 291 9.60 -4.67 -1.41
CA GLY A 291 10.72 -5.60 -1.56
C GLY A 291 11.22 -5.62 -3.00
N LYS A 292 12.52 -5.39 -3.19
CA LYS A 292 13.15 -5.27 -4.50
C LYS A 292 14.19 -6.37 -4.73
N LYS A 293 14.12 -6.96 -5.93
CA LYS A 293 14.96 -8.08 -6.35
C LYS A 293 14.88 -9.25 -5.38
N PHE A 294 13.76 -9.95 -5.44
CA PHE A 294 13.54 -11.18 -4.71
C PHE A 294 14.71 -12.16 -4.91
N ASN A 295 15.28 -12.63 -3.80
CA ASN A 295 16.44 -13.51 -3.79
C ASN A 295 16.08 -14.96 -3.43
N GLY A 296 14.79 -15.26 -3.33
CA GLY A 296 14.29 -16.55 -2.85
C GLY A 296 14.13 -16.59 -1.34
N PHE A 297 13.62 -17.72 -0.86
CA PHE A 297 13.43 -18.06 0.55
C PHE A 297 13.68 -19.55 0.71
N ASN A 298 13.98 -19.99 1.93
CA ASN A 298 14.07 -21.41 2.25
C ASN A 298 12.77 -21.93 2.88
N ASN A 299 12.61 -23.25 2.94
CA ASN A 299 11.42 -23.87 3.56
C ASN A 299 11.24 -23.48 5.04
N ASN A 300 12.32 -23.11 5.73
CA ASN A 300 12.24 -22.65 7.12
C ASN A 300 11.44 -21.34 7.23
N ILE A 301 11.66 -20.36 6.35
CA ILE A 301 10.88 -19.10 6.34
C ILE A 301 9.40 -19.37 6.10
N LEU A 302 9.06 -20.25 5.14
CA LEU A 302 7.67 -20.59 4.90
C LEU A 302 7.03 -21.26 6.12
N ASN A 303 7.74 -22.20 6.76
CA ASN A 303 7.28 -22.83 7.99
C ASN A 303 7.09 -21.83 9.13
N ILE A 304 7.98 -20.83 9.25
CA ILE A 304 7.84 -19.73 10.22
C ILE A 304 6.57 -18.93 9.94
N LEU A 305 6.33 -18.51 8.70
CA LEU A 305 5.14 -17.74 8.34
C LEU A 305 3.84 -18.55 8.54
N ARG A 306 3.86 -19.85 8.26
CA ARG A 306 2.74 -20.76 8.56
C ARG A 306 2.47 -20.84 10.06
N LYS A 307 3.50 -20.94 10.89
CA LYS A 307 3.37 -20.87 12.34
C LYS A 307 2.85 -19.51 12.81
N PHE A 308 3.24 -18.40 12.18
CA PHE A 308 2.69 -17.09 12.50
C PHE A 308 1.19 -17.05 12.26
N GLN A 309 0.74 -17.54 11.09
CA GLN A 309 -0.67 -17.63 10.73
C GLN A 309 -1.48 -18.55 11.67
N GLU A 310 -0.89 -19.64 12.13
CA GLU A 310 -1.54 -20.56 13.07
C GLU A 310 -1.65 -19.96 14.47
N ASN A 311 -0.56 -19.38 14.98
CA ASN A 311 -0.51 -18.82 16.33
C ASN A 311 -1.35 -17.53 16.46
N SER A 312 -1.43 -16.71 15.41
CA SER A 312 -2.22 -15.48 15.46
C SER A 312 -3.72 -15.75 15.65
N LYS A 313 -4.24 -16.90 15.18
CA LYS A 313 -5.61 -17.36 15.48
C LYS A 313 -5.87 -17.56 16.97
N ASN A 314 -4.82 -17.83 17.74
CA ASN A 314 -4.84 -17.97 19.20
C ASN A 314 -4.41 -16.68 19.92
N ASP A 315 -4.38 -15.54 19.21
CA ASP A 315 -3.96 -14.24 19.73
C ASP A 315 -2.52 -14.29 20.30
N LEU A 316 -1.64 -15.01 19.61
CA LEU A 316 -0.22 -15.14 19.88
C LEU A 316 0.60 -14.66 18.68
N PHE A 317 1.51 -13.73 18.93
CA PHE A 317 2.23 -12.99 17.90
C PHE A 317 3.74 -13.13 18.10
N PRO A 318 4.51 -13.20 17.00
CA PRO A 318 5.94 -13.46 17.07
C PRO A 318 6.71 -12.25 17.59
N GLN A 319 7.77 -12.50 18.33
CA GLN A 319 8.82 -11.54 18.66
C GLN A 319 10.17 -12.18 18.33
N ILE A 320 11.07 -11.42 17.73
CA ILE A 320 12.42 -11.87 17.38
C ILE A 320 13.44 -10.81 17.78
N LEU A 321 14.67 -11.25 18.08
CA LEU A 321 15.79 -10.34 18.23
C LEU A 321 16.23 -9.83 16.85
N LEU A 322 15.99 -8.56 16.59
CA LEU A 322 16.41 -7.87 15.38
C LEU A 322 17.81 -7.29 15.54
N GLU A 323 18.49 -7.09 14.42
CA GLU A 323 19.75 -6.34 14.43
C GLU A 323 19.46 -4.85 14.67
N GLN A 324 20.31 -4.19 15.46
CA GLN A 324 20.12 -2.78 15.82
C GLN A 324 19.99 -1.86 14.60
N GLU A 325 20.72 -2.15 13.53
CA GLU A 325 20.64 -1.38 12.28
C GLU A 325 19.26 -1.45 11.62
N GLU A 326 18.61 -2.62 11.65
CA GLU A 326 17.26 -2.81 11.10
C GLU A 326 16.20 -2.18 12.00
N ILE A 327 16.35 -2.31 13.32
CA ILE A 327 15.51 -1.61 14.31
C ILE A 327 15.54 -0.11 14.06
N ASN A 328 16.76 0.47 14.03
CA ASN A 328 16.97 1.89 13.82
C ASN A 328 16.36 2.36 12.49
N TYR A 329 16.45 1.55 11.43
CA TYR A 329 15.82 1.86 10.15
C TYR A 329 14.30 1.93 10.26
N ILE A 330 13.65 0.89 10.81
CA ILE A 330 12.18 0.84 10.91
C ILE A 330 11.66 1.96 11.81
N GLU A 331 12.33 2.22 12.94
CA GLU A 331 11.96 3.28 13.89
C GLU A 331 12.16 4.67 13.29
N THR A 332 13.30 4.93 12.65
CA THR A 332 13.55 6.18 11.90
C THR A 332 12.45 6.48 10.90
N ILE A 333 12.02 5.48 10.12
CA ILE A 333 10.96 5.67 9.13
C ILE A 333 9.61 5.89 9.81
N SER A 334 9.34 5.20 10.92
CA SER A 334 8.10 5.36 11.69
C SER A 334 7.99 6.78 12.26
N ASP A 335 9.06 7.29 12.86
CA ASP A 335 9.12 8.66 13.41
C ASP A 335 8.88 9.73 12.34
N ILE A 336 9.43 9.55 11.14
CA ILE A 336 9.22 10.49 10.02
C ILE A 336 7.74 10.52 9.63
N TYR A 337 7.09 9.37 9.49
CA TYR A 337 5.69 9.31 9.10
C TYR A 337 4.75 9.76 10.22
N GLU A 338 5.08 9.48 11.48
CA GLU A 338 4.35 9.96 12.65
C GLU A 338 4.31 11.49 12.68
N LYS A 339 5.46 12.16 12.57
CA LYS A 339 5.54 13.63 12.56
C LYS A 339 4.64 14.23 11.47
N LYS A 340 4.71 13.68 10.25
CA LYS A 340 3.86 14.11 9.13
C LYS A 340 2.38 13.84 9.36
N GLN A 341 2.05 12.71 9.99
CA GLN A 341 0.67 12.35 10.30
C GLN A 341 0.07 13.30 11.34
N ILE A 342 0.80 13.59 12.42
CA ILE A 342 0.37 14.53 13.47
C ILE A 342 0.18 15.93 12.90
N GLU A 343 1.15 16.44 12.12
CA GLU A 343 1.04 17.74 11.45
C GLU A 343 -0.22 17.81 10.58
N CYS A 344 -0.45 16.76 9.79
CA CYS A 344 -1.60 16.74 8.89
C CYS A 344 -2.94 16.56 9.61
N ILE A 345 -2.99 15.83 10.72
CA ILE A 345 -4.20 15.73 11.56
C ILE A 345 -4.55 17.10 12.12
N ASN A 346 -3.57 17.83 12.68
CA ASN A 346 -3.79 19.18 13.20
C ASN A 346 -4.30 20.14 12.11
N LYS A 347 -3.70 20.08 10.91
CA LYS A 347 -4.12 20.87 9.75
C LYS A 347 -5.54 20.51 9.27
N ALA A 348 -5.88 19.22 9.27
CA ALA A 348 -7.24 18.78 8.95
C ALA A 348 -8.25 19.32 9.96
N LYS A 349 -7.95 19.29 11.27
CA LYS A 349 -8.82 19.86 12.30
C LYS A 349 -9.06 21.36 12.07
N GLU A 350 -8.02 22.12 11.73
CA GLU A 350 -8.17 23.55 11.37
C GLU A 350 -9.17 23.73 10.23
N TYR A 351 -9.09 22.92 9.16
CA TYR A 351 -10.06 22.96 8.06
C TYR A 351 -11.44 22.42 8.41
N ALA A 352 -11.55 21.56 9.41
CA ALA A 352 -12.84 21.09 9.90
C ALA A 352 -13.58 22.21 10.65
N ASP A 353 -12.83 23.01 11.42
CA ASP A 353 -13.36 24.15 12.18
C ASP A 353 -13.58 25.39 11.31
N ASN A 354 -12.70 25.63 10.34
CA ASN A 354 -12.77 26.74 9.39
C ASN A 354 -12.37 26.31 7.97
N PRO A 355 -13.30 25.72 7.18
CA PRO A 355 -12.99 25.27 5.82
C PRO A 355 -12.44 26.38 4.91
N LEU A 356 -12.88 27.63 5.10
CA LEU A 356 -12.43 28.78 4.32
C LEU A 356 -10.94 29.08 4.52
N SER A 357 -10.27 28.62 5.59
CA SER A 357 -8.81 28.83 5.69
C SER A 357 -8.03 28.09 4.59
N TYR A 358 -8.66 27.12 3.92
CA TYR A 358 -8.11 26.43 2.76
C TYR A 358 -7.83 27.37 1.56
N GLU A 359 -8.52 28.51 1.43
CA GLU A 359 -8.27 29.44 0.31
C GLU A 359 -6.82 29.94 0.27
N ASN A 360 -6.20 30.04 1.45
CA ASN A 360 -4.83 30.52 1.62
C ASN A 360 -3.78 29.55 1.06
N ILE A 361 -4.06 28.24 1.09
CA ILE A 361 -3.10 27.20 0.70
C ILE A 361 -3.46 26.51 -0.63
N TYR A 362 -4.65 26.79 -1.16
CA TYR A 362 -5.18 26.17 -2.37
C TYR A 362 -4.19 26.21 -3.54
N LYS A 363 -3.61 27.37 -3.84
CA LYS A 363 -2.64 27.53 -4.94
C LYS A 363 -1.41 26.64 -4.76
N THR A 364 -0.96 26.48 -3.52
CA THR A 364 0.15 25.59 -3.16
C THR A 364 -0.20 24.12 -3.36
N HIS A 365 -1.42 23.70 -2.99
CA HIS A 365 -1.90 22.32 -3.23
C HIS A 365 -2.08 22.05 -4.73
N PHE A 366 -2.57 23.02 -5.51
CA PHE A 366 -2.61 22.92 -6.97
C PHE A 366 -1.21 22.70 -7.55
N GLN A 367 -0.23 23.54 -7.17
CA GLN A 367 1.13 23.41 -7.67
C GLN A 367 1.75 22.05 -7.26
N THR A 368 1.55 21.63 -6.02
CA THR A 368 2.05 20.32 -5.53
C THR A 368 1.47 19.15 -6.31
N SER A 369 0.16 19.17 -6.57
CA SER A 369 -0.53 18.16 -7.36
C SER A 369 -0.13 18.21 -8.85
N TYR A 370 0.11 19.40 -9.39
CA TYR A 370 0.62 19.59 -10.75
C TYR A 370 2.03 19.02 -10.89
N ASP A 371 2.93 19.32 -9.96
CA ASP A 371 4.32 18.83 -9.95
C ASP A 371 4.38 17.31 -9.85
N PHE A 372 3.49 16.70 -9.06
CA PHE A 372 3.31 15.25 -9.06
C PHE A 372 2.99 14.73 -10.47
N CYS A 373 1.98 15.32 -11.12
CA CYS A 373 1.56 14.88 -12.45
C CYS A 373 2.67 15.04 -13.48
N GLN A 374 3.44 16.14 -13.44
CA GLN A 374 4.62 16.34 -14.28
C GLN A 374 5.69 15.27 -14.02
N ARG A 375 6.03 15.03 -12.74
CA ARG A 375 7.07 14.07 -12.33
C ARG A 375 6.78 12.65 -12.82
N PHE A 376 5.52 12.23 -12.74
CA PHE A 376 5.08 10.88 -13.09
C PHE A 376 4.48 10.78 -14.50
N LYS A 377 4.53 11.87 -15.28
CA LYS A 377 4.01 11.96 -16.66
C LYS A 377 2.53 11.60 -16.77
N ILE A 378 1.74 12.02 -15.77
CA ILE A 378 0.28 11.88 -15.77
C ILE A 378 -0.32 12.97 -16.67
N PRO A 379 -1.18 12.62 -17.63
CA PRO A 379 -1.87 13.61 -18.48
C PRO A 379 -2.78 14.53 -17.66
N ILE A 380 -2.71 15.84 -17.92
CA ILE A 380 -3.43 16.88 -17.16
C ILE A 380 -4.37 17.71 -18.02
N LYS A 381 -5.50 18.14 -17.43
CA LYS A 381 -6.50 19.00 -18.09
C LYS A 381 -6.25 20.49 -17.83
N ILE A 382 -5.82 20.81 -16.62
CA ILE A 382 -5.78 22.17 -16.08
C ILE A 382 -4.33 22.55 -15.79
N LYS A 383 -3.93 23.74 -16.27
CA LYS A 383 -2.58 24.29 -16.05
C LYS A 383 -2.56 25.45 -15.04
N ASN A 384 -3.71 26.06 -14.77
CA ASN A 384 -3.85 27.19 -13.85
C ASN A 384 -4.90 26.90 -12.77
N PRO A 385 -4.67 27.31 -11.51
CA PRO A 385 -5.66 27.18 -10.45
C PRO A 385 -6.97 27.89 -10.81
N GLN A 386 -8.10 27.28 -10.47
CA GLN A 386 -9.45 27.82 -10.67
C GLN A 386 -9.96 28.45 -9.37
N PRO A 387 -10.94 29.37 -9.42
CA PRO A 387 -11.62 29.83 -8.21
C PRO A 387 -12.21 28.67 -7.40
N LEU A 388 -12.24 28.81 -6.08
CA LEU A 388 -12.90 27.88 -5.17
C LEU A 388 -14.41 27.93 -5.36
N ASN A 389 -15.05 26.76 -5.37
CA ASN A 389 -16.50 26.64 -5.39
C ASN A 389 -16.90 25.72 -4.22
N TRP A 390 -17.37 26.33 -3.13
CA TRP A 390 -17.67 25.67 -1.85
C TRP A 390 -19.01 24.95 -1.85
#